data_AF-A0A915PPZ6-F1
#
_entry.id   AF-A0A915PPZ6-F1
#
_cell.length_a   1.000
_cell.length_b   1.000
_cell.length_c   1.000
_cell.angle_alpha   90.00
_cell.angle_beta   90.00
_cell.angle_gamma   90.00
#
_symmetry.space_group_name_H-M   'P 1'
#
loop_
_entity.id
_entity.type
_entity.pdbx_description
1 polymer ?
#
loop_
_entity_poly.entity_id
_entity_poly.type
_entity_poly.pdbx_seq_one_letter_code
_entity_poly.pdbx_strand_id
1 'polypeptide(L)' 'MYGLTLAALTVLLPIGLVKSLDCLTGRTGFGLIYTKCNPGINYCAKGTAVDPVYGHVIDKGCDTENFCDVC' A
#
# COMPACT_ATOMS: atom_id res chain seq x y z
N MET A 1 2.36 -42.88 35.25
CA MET A 1 3.45 -41.91 35.39
C MET A 1 3.58 -41.18 34.05
N TYR A 2 3.11 -39.92 34.02
CA TYR A 2 3.30 -38.86 32.99
C TYR A 2 3.01 -39.29 31.54
N GLY A 3 1.87 -38.95 30.94
CA GLY A 3 1.35 -37.59 30.86
C GLY A 3 1.49 -37.14 29.40
N LEU A 4 0.37 -37.23 28.69
CA LEU A 4 0.12 -36.74 27.34
C LEU A 4 0.96 -35.50 27.01
N THR A 5 1.82 -35.57 26.00
CA THR A 5 2.38 -34.38 25.35
C THR A 5 2.28 -34.57 23.85
N LEU A 6 1.05 -34.44 23.33
CA LEU A 6 0.87 -34.01 21.96
C LEU A 6 1.51 -32.62 21.88
N ALA A 7 2.69 -32.54 21.26
CA ALA A 7 3.27 -31.30 20.84
C ALA A 7 2.29 -30.68 19.83
N ALA A 8 1.44 -29.78 20.33
CA ALA A 8 0.59 -28.96 19.50
C ALA A 8 1.52 -28.17 18.59
N LEU A 9 1.57 -28.59 17.33
CA LEU A 9 2.18 -27.87 16.23
C LEU A 9 1.41 -26.55 16.12
N THR A 10 1.83 -25.55 16.89
CA THR A 10 1.34 -24.19 16.77
C THR A 10 1.81 -23.70 15.41
N VAL A 11 0.93 -23.84 14.42
CA VAL A 11 1.05 -23.14 13.15
C VAL A 11 0.98 -21.65 13.51
N LEU A 12 2.15 -21.06 13.77
CA LEU A 12 2.37 -19.63 13.72
C LEU A 12 2.06 -19.21 12.28
N LEU A 13 0.78 -19.04 11.97
CA LEU A 13 0.41 -18.21 10.83
C LEU A 13 1.04 -16.85 11.12
N PRO A 14 1.94 -16.34 10.27
CA PRO A 14 2.23 -14.93 10.31
C PRO A 14 0.90 -14.25 9.99
N ILE A 15 0.21 -13.78 11.02
CA ILE A 15 -0.82 -12.77 10.88
C ILE A 15 -0.04 -11.58 10.32
N GLY A 16 0.05 -11.53 8.99
CA GLY A 16 0.65 -10.43 8.28
C GLY A 16 -0.09 -9.21 8.74
N LEU A 17 0.53 -8.46 9.64
CA LEU A 17 0.06 -7.16 10.09
C LEU A 17 0.01 -6.35 8.80
N VAL A 18 -1.16 -6.24 8.18
CA VAL A 18 -1.35 -5.45 6.96
C VAL A 18 -1.15 -4.02 7.42
N LYS A 19 0.12 -3.57 7.41
CA LYS A 19 0.47 -2.18 7.64
C LYS A 19 -0.29 -1.42 6.57
N SER A 20 -1.26 -0.66 7.02
CA SER A 20 -1.92 0.31 6.16
C SER A 20 -0.84 1.17 5.52
N LEU A 21 -0.74 1.10 4.20
CA LEU A 21 0.17 1.94 3.43
C LEU A 21 -0.42 3.35 3.36
N ASP A 22 0.38 4.36 3.67
CA ASP A 22 -0.01 5.76 3.51
C ASP A 22 0.76 6.35 2.33
N CYS A 23 0.05 6.75 1.27
CA CYS A 23 0.65 7.26 0.04
C CYS A 23 0.50 8.76 -0.09
N LEU A 24 1.52 9.42 -0.65
CA LEU A 24 1.47 10.85 -0.96
C LEU A 24 0.42 11.12 -2.04
N THR A 25 -0.59 11.94 -1.75
CA THR A 25 -1.64 12.30 -2.72
C THR A 25 -1.55 13.75 -3.17
N GLY A 26 -0.91 14.62 -2.39
CA GLY A 26 -0.84 16.03 -2.74
C GLY A 26 0.14 16.85 -1.93
N ARG A 27 0.15 18.15 -2.22
CA ARG A 27 0.89 19.16 -1.46
C ARG A 27 0.01 20.39 -1.31
N THR A 28 -0.12 20.89 -0.10
CA THR A 28 -0.74 22.19 0.19
C THR A 28 0.35 23.25 0.41
N GLY A 29 -0.06 24.50 0.57
CA GLY A 29 0.84 25.57 1.03
C GLY A 29 1.49 25.29 2.39
N PHE A 30 0.97 24.34 3.17
CA PHE A 30 1.41 24.04 4.53
C PHE A 30 2.15 22.70 4.67
N GLY A 31 2.21 21.87 3.63
CA GLY A 31 2.91 20.59 3.71
C GLY A 31 2.48 19.55 2.67
N LEU A 32 2.95 18.32 2.88
CA LEU A 32 2.60 17.15 2.07
C LEU A 32 1.33 16.49 2.61
N ILE A 33 0.45 16.04 1.71
CA ILE A 33 -0.79 15.32 2.05
C ILE A 33 -0.59 13.85 1.76
N TYR A 34 -0.91 13.02 2.74
CA TYR A 34 -0.90 11.57 2.63
C TYR A 34 -2.31 11.03 2.79
N THR A 35 -2.63 9.97 2.04
CA THR A 35 -3.89 9.26 2.12
C THR A 35 -3.64 7.82 2.53
N LYS A 36 -4.43 7.37 3.50
CA LYS A 36 -4.43 6.00 3.98
C LYS A 36 -5.05 5.08 2.92
N CYS A 37 -4.29 4.11 2.45
CA CYS A 37 -4.76 3.16 1.45
C CYS A 37 -5.67 2.09 2.07
N ASN A 38 -6.53 1.51 1.23
CA ASN A 38 -7.34 0.37 1.64
C ASN A 38 -6.45 -0.83 2.00
N PRO A 39 -6.88 -1.67 2.96
CA PRO A 39 -6.19 -2.93 3.24
C PRO A 39 -6.08 -3.78 1.96
N GLY A 40 -4.89 -4.31 1.69
CA GLY A 40 -4.61 -5.08 0.47
C GLY A 40 -4.02 -4.27 -0.69
N ILE A 41 -3.98 -2.94 -0.57
CA ILE A 41 -3.17 -2.08 -1.44
C ILE A 41 -1.73 -2.05 -0.90
N ASN A 42 -0.77 -2.37 -1.76
CA ASN A 42 0.64 -2.48 -1.37
C ASN A 42 1.57 -1.50 -2.10
N TYR A 43 1.05 -0.66 -3.00
CA TYR A 43 1.87 0.24 -3.81
C TYR A 43 1.35 1.68 -3.79
N CYS A 44 2.30 2.61 -3.81
CA CYS A 44 2.02 4.02 -4.09
C CYS A 44 2.30 4.29 -5.56
N ALA A 45 1.31 4.80 -6.27
CA ALA A 45 1.42 5.13 -7.68
C ALA A 45 1.60 6.64 -7.88
N LYS A 46 2.35 6.98 -8.94
CA LYS A 46 2.44 8.33 -9.49
C LYS A 46 2.35 8.25 -11.02
N GLY A 47 1.23 8.73 -11.56
CA GLY A 47 1.00 8.85 -12.99
C GLY A 47 1.30 10.26 -13.48
N THR A 48 1.77 10.35 -14.72
CA THR A 48 1.86 11.63 -15.45
C THR A 48 1.22 11.46 -16.80
N ALA A 49 0.23 12.30 -17.10
CA ALA A 49 -0.49 12.30 -18.36
C ALA A 49 -0.46 13.70 -18.97
N VAL A 50 -0.62 13.78 -20.29
CA VAL A 50 -0.84 15.04 -21.01
C VAL A 50 -2.30 15.08 -21.42
N ASP A 51 -3.07 15.93 -20.74
CA ASP A 51 -4.46 16.21 -21.07
C ASP A 51 -4.53 17.39 -22.06
N PRO A 52 -5.34 17.29 -23.14
CA PRO A 52 -5.40 18.34 -24.16
C PRO A 52 -6.02 19.67 -23.67
N VAL A 53 -6.76 19.66 -22.55
CA VAL A 53 -7.41 20.85 -21.96
C VAL A 53 -6.59 21.39 -20.79
N TYR A 54 -6.08 20.50 -19.93
CA TYR A 54 -5.44 20.85 -18.67
C TYR A 54 -3.90 20.79 -18.72
N GLY A 55 -3.32 20.31 -19.81
CA GLY A 55 -1.87 20.19 -19.97
C GLY A 55 -1.29 19.01 -19.20
N HIS A 56 -0.14 19.20 -18.55
CA HIS A 56 0.48 18.13 -17.75
C HIS A 56 -0.28 17.88 -16.45
N VAL A 57 -0.90 16.71 -16.36
CA VAL A 57 -1.62 16.22 -15.17
C VAL A 57 -0.74 15.20 -14.44
N ILE A 58 -0.67 15.34 -13.12
CA ILE A 58 0.08 14.43 -12.24
C ILE A 58 -0.90 13.83 -11.24
N ASP A 59 -1.14 12.54 -11.36
CA ASP A 59 -1.97 11.77 -10.44
C ASP A 59 -1.10 11.02 -9.44
N LYS A 60 -1.51 10.97 -8.18
CA LYS A 60 -0.81 10.25 -7.12
C LYS A 60 -1.81 9.56 -6.21
N GLY A 61 -1.47 8.36 -5.74
CA GLY A 61 -2.35 7.64 -4.84
C GLY A 61 -1.91 6.22 -4.53
N CYS A 62 -2.92 5.42 -4.21
CA CYS A 62 -2.84 4.05 -3.77
C CYS A 62 -3.19 3.13 -4.95
N ASP A 63 -2.38 2.10 -5.20
CA ASP A 63 -2.61 1.16 -6.31
C ASP A 63 -2.34 -0.29 -5.90
N THR A 64 -3.14 -1.21 -6.44
CA THR A 64 -2.98 -2.65 -6.24
C THR A 64 -1.79 -3.22 -7.01
N GLU A 65 -1.36 -2.56 -8.09
CA GLU A 65 -0.30 -3.04 -8.97
C GLU A 65 0.92 -2.12 -8.94
N ASN A 66 2.11 -2.71 -9.04
CA ASN A 66 3.34 -1.94 -9.19
C ASN A 66 3.56 -1.58 -10.67
N PHE A 67 2.83 -0.59 -11.18
CA PHE A 67 3.01 -0.10 -12.55
C PHE A 67 4.44 0.41 -12.83
N CYS A 68 5.22 0.74 -11.80
CA CYS A 68 6.60 1.20 -11.96
C CYS A 68 7.61 0.06 -12.25
N ASP A 69 7.26 -1.19 -11.95
CA ASP A 69 8.13 -2.37 -12.22
C ASP A 69 7.95 -2.94 -13.63
N VAL A 70 6.90 -2.53 -14.35
CA VAL A 70 6.51 -3.07 -15.65
C VAL A 70 7.00 -2.18 -16.82
N CYS A 71 7.85 -1.19 -16.53
CA CYS A 71 8.39 -0.24 -17.50
C CYS A 71 9.73 -0.67 -18.12
#